data_AF-A0A087BT22-F1
#
_entry.id   AF-A0A087BT22-F1
#
_cell.length_a   1.000
_cell.length_b   1.000
_cell.length_c   1.000
_cell.angle_alpha   90.00
_cell.angle_beta   90.00
_cell.angle_gamma   90.00
#
_symmetry.space_group_name_H-M   'P 1'
#
loop_
_entity.id
_entity.type
_entity.pdbx_description
1 polymer ?
#
loop_
_entity_poly.entity_id
_entity_poly.type
_entity_poly.pdbx_seq_one_letter_code
_entity_poly.pdbx_strand_id
1 'polypeptide(L)'
;MQAEAGFETWCSWVMHSRAEPMKTLARRIRRHWRDILAYVDHRCTNAILEGLNGIIQHVKTRARGLRDMDHFSTMIHLTRGKLDLATVTI
;
A
#
# COMPACT_ATOMS: atom_id res chain seq x y z
N MET A 1 20.11 -16.18 -6.43
CA MET A 1 21.54 -15.89 -6.18
C MET A 1 22.07 -14.69 -6.98
N GLN A 2 22.01 -14.64 -8.31
CA GLN A 2 22.60 -13.52 -9.08
C GLN A 2 21.96 -12.14 -8.79
N ALA A 3 20.64 -12.07 -8.59
CA ALA A 3 19.94 -10.81 -8.29
C ALA A 3 20.33 -10.21 -6.93
N GLU A 4 20.64 -11.06 -5.95
CA GLU A 4 21.05 -10.66 -4.60
C GLU A 4 22.47 -10.09 -4.60
N ALA A 5 23.41 -10.78 -5.26
CA ALA A 5 24.78 -10.28 -5.42
C ALA A 5 24.83 -8.94 -6.19
N GLY A 6 23.99 -8.78 -7.22
CA GLY A 6 23.86 -7.51 -7.94
C GLY A 6 23.32 -6.38 -7.07
N PHE A 7 22.31 -6.67 -6.24
CA PHE A 7 21.74 -5.70 -5.31
C PHE A 7 22.71 -5.28 -4.20
N GLU A 8 23.47 -6.21 -3.64
CA GLU A 8 24.50 -5.91 -2.63
C GLU A 8 25.60 -5.03 -3.21
N THR A 9 26.05 -5.33 -4.43
CA THR A 9 27.05 -4.51 -5.15
C THR A 9 26.54 -3.09 -5.37
N TRP A 10 25.31 -2.96 -5.88
CA TRP A 10 24.67 -1.65 -6.06
C TRP A 10 24.50 -0.90 -4.73
N CYS A 11 24.06 -1.58 -3.67
CA CYS A 11 23.95 -0.99 -2.34
C CYS A 11 25.31 -0.47 -1.84
N SER A 12 26.39 -1.23 -2.05
CA SER A 12 27.74 -0.78 -1.72
C SER A 12 28.10 0.51 -2.45
N TRP A 13 27.88 0.58 -3.76
CA TRP A 13 28.15 1.80 -4.54
C TRP A 13 27.33 3.00 -4.08
N VAL A 14 26.03 2.80 -3.83
CA VAL A 14 25.14 3.86 -3.33
C VAL A 14 25.60 4.36 -1.97
N MET A 15 26.01 3.47 -1.07
CA MET A 15 26.49 3.85 0.27
C MET A 15 27.78 4.67 0.24
N HIS A 16 28.64 4.47 -0.77
CA HIS A 16 29.85 5.27 -0.98
C HIS A 16 29.61 6.55 -1.79
N SER A 17 28.44 6.70 -2.41
CA SER A 17 28.07 7.93 -3.13
C SER A 17 27.83 9.11 -2.18
N ARG A 18 27.86 10.35 -2.68
CA ARG A 18 27.46 11.54 -1.90
C ARG A 18 25.94 11.80 -1.94
N ALA A 19 25.15 10.88 -2.51
CA ALA A 19 23.70 11.03 -2.66
C ALA A 19 22.95 10.47 -1.43
N GLU A 20 22.80 11.29 -0.39
CA GLU A 20 22.13 10.90 0.86
C GLU A 20 20.68 10.41 0.71
N PRO A 21 19.86 10.96 -0.22
CA PRO A 21 18.54 10.40 -0.53
C PRO A 21 18.62 8.95 -1.04
N MET A 22 19.62 8.66 -1.88
CA MET A 22 19.82 7.34 -2.47
C MET A 22 20.28 6.34 -1.41
N LYS A 23 21.15 6.74 -0.48
CA LYS A 23 21.53 5.90 0.68
C LYS A 23 20.32 5.54 1.53
N THR A 24 19.42 6.49 1.75
CA THR A 24 18.19 6.24 2.51
C THR A 24 17.31 5.22 1.81
N LEU A 25 17.17 5.33 0.49
CA LEU A 25 16.48 4.35 -0.34
C LEU A 25 17.14 2.97 -0.26
N ALA A 26 18.45 2.87 -0.47
CA ALA A 26 19.19 1.61 -0.37
C ALA A 26 19.01 0.93 0.99
N ARG A 27 19.09 1.69 2.10
CA ARG A 27 18.82 1.15 3.44
C ARG A 27 17.38 0.66 3.62
N ARG A 28 16.39 1.30 2.99
CA ARG A 28 14.99 0.84 3.01
C ARG A 28 14.81 -0.45 2.21
N ILE A 29 15.31 -0.48 0.98
CA ILE A 29 15.22 -1.67 0.12
C ILE A 29 15.92 -2.86 0.79
N ARG A 30 17.10 -2.64 1.39
CA ARG A 30 17.83 -3.71 2.10
C ARG A 30 17.06 -4.28 3.29
N ARG A 31 16.27 -3.46 4.01
CA ARG A 31 15.41 -3.93 5.11
C ARG A 31 14.26 -4.80 4.64
N HIS A 32 13.72 -4.54 3.44
CA HIS A 32 12.59 -5.27 2.85
C HIS A 32 13.02 -6.26 1.77
N TRP A 33 14.31 -6.57 1.67
CA TRP A 33 14.86 -7.35 0.56
C TRP A 33 14.21 -8.74 0.43
N ARG A 34 13.93 -9.40 1.56
CA ARG A 34 13.25 -10.71 1.57
C ARG A 34 11.83 -10.61 1.00
N ASP A 35 11.08 -9.57 1.36
CA ASP A 35 9.71 -9.36 0.87
C ASP A 35 9.70 -9.01 -0.63
N ILE A 36 10.70 -8.26 -1.08
CA ILE A 36 10.88 -7.91 -2.49
C ILE A 36 11.22 -9.16 -3.33
N LEU A 37 12.08 -10.04 -2.83
CA LEU A 37 12.35 -11.33 -3.48
C LEU A 37 11.11 -12.23 -3.50
N ALA A 38 10.37 -12.30 -2.40
CA ALA A 38 9.12 -13.04 -2.33
C ALA A 38 8.10 -12.54 -3.38
N TYR A 39 8.05 -11.23 -3.63
CA TYR A 39 7.26 -10.66 -4.71
C TYR A 39 7.71 -11.11 -6.11
N VAL A 40 9.03 -11.20 -6.37
CA VAL A 40 9.54 -11.67 -7.67
C VAL A 40 9.14 -13.13 -7.92
N ASP A 41 9.20 -13.97 -6.89
CA ASP A 41 8.90 -15.40 -7.01
C ASP A 41 7.39 -15.69 -7.07
N HIS A 42 6.57 -14.97 -6.28
CA HIS A 42 5.14 -15.26 -6.11
C HIS A 42 4.22 -14.28 -6.87
N ARG A 43 4.77 -13.18 -7.40
CA ARG A 43 4.05 -12.06 -8.03
C ARG A 43 2.88 -11.49 -7.21
N CYS A 44 2.93 -11.63 -5.89
CA CYS A 44 1.88 -11.15 -4.98
C CYS A 44 1.84 -9.62 -4.92
N THR A 45 1.07 -8.98 -5.80
CA THR A 45 0.96 -7.53 -5.85
C THR A 45 0.08 -6.97 -4.74
N ASN A 46 0.59 -5.94 -4.04
CA ASN A 46 -0.19 -5.16 -3.08
C ASN A 46 -1.18 -4.19 -3.77
N ALA A 47 -1.22 -4.15 -5.12
CA ALA A 47 -2.03 -3.19 -5.87
C ALA A 47 -3.53 -3.24 -5.52
N ILE A 48 -4.10 -4.44 -5.30
CA ILE A 48 -5.51 -4.59 -4.91
C ILE A 48 -5.75 -3.99 -3.53
N LEU A 49 -4.86 -4.26 -2.59
CA LEU A 49 -4.94 -3.76 -1.21
C LEU A 49 -4.73 -2.24 -1.17
N GLU A 50 -3.80 -1.69 -1.95
CA GLU A 50 -3.60 -0.24 -2.11
C GLU A 50 -4.83 0.43 -2.72
N GLY A 51 -5.43 -0.17 -3.75
CA GLY A 51 -6.69 0.28 -4.33
C GLY A 51 -7.82 0.30 -3.31
N LEU A 52 -7.92 -0.72 -2.45
CA LEU A 52 -8.88 -0.73 -1.35
C LEU A 52 -8.57 0.35 -0.31
N ASN A 53 -7.29 0.55 0.03
CA ASN A 53 -6.86 1.57 1.00
C ASN A 53 -7.24 2.98 0.53
N GLY A 54 -7.07 3.30 -0.75
CA GLY A 54 -7.49 4.58 -1.33
C GLY A 54 -9.00 4.84 -1.18
N ILE A 55 -9.81 3.80 -1.38
CA ILE A 55 -11.28 3.88 -1.22
C ILE A 55 -11.61 4.16 0.25
N ILE A 56 -10.99 3.43 1.18
CA ILE A 56 -11.21 3.62 2.62
C ILE A 56 -10.81 5.03 3.04
N GLN A 57 -9.71 5.59 2.51
CA GLN A 57 -9.31 6.97 2.78
C GLN A 57 -10.31 7.99 2.23
N HIS A 58 -10.89 7.75 1.03
CA HIS A 58 -11.97 8.58 0.49
C HIS A 58 -13.21 8.52 1.36
N VAL A 59 -13.62 7.32 1.79
CA VAL A 59 -14.74 7.15 2.73
C VAL A 59 -14.45 7.86 4.04
N LYS A 60 -13.24 7.72 4.60
CA LYS A 60 -12.82 8.40 5.84
C LYS A 60 -12.90 9.91 5.72
N THR A 61 -12.53 10.45 4.56
CA THR A 61 -12.59 11.89 4.29
C THR A 61 -14.04 12.38 4.22
N ARG A 62 -14.94 11.62 3.61
CA ARG A 62 -16.39 11.90 3.60
C ARG A 62 -17.04 11.71 4.97
N ALA A 63 -16.52 10.78 5.77
CA ALA A 63 -17.00 10.44 7.10
C ALA A 63 -16.43 11.34 8.21
N ARG A 64 -15.66 12.39 7.88
CA ARG A 64 -15.17 13.34 8.88
C ARG A 64 -16.37 14.01 9.57
N GLY A 65 -16.48 13.82 10.89
CA GLY A 65 -17.61 14.31 11.70
C GLY A 65 -18.50 13.21 12.27
N LEU A 66 -18.37 11.97 11.78
CA LEU A 66 -18.96 10.81 12.47
C LEU A 66 -18.15 10.52 13.73
N ARG A 67 -18.83 10.49 14.88
CA ARG A 67 -18.23 10.23 16.20
C ARG A 67 -18.10 8.73 16.50
N ASP A 68 -18.72 7.89 15.69
CA ASP A 68 -18.87 6.46 15.92
C ASP A 68 -18.27 5.64 14.76
N MET A 69 -17.49 4.63 15.12
CA MET A 69 -16.77 3.74 14.22
C MET A 69 -17.71 2.76 13.52
N ASP A 70 -18.85 2.40 14.11
CA ASP A 70 -19.83 1.52 13.48
C ASP A 70 -20.44 2.17 12.24
N HIS A 71 -20.64 3.48 12.31
CA HIS A 71 -21.11 4.26 11.17
C HIS A 71 -20.04 4.39 10.08
N PHE A 72 -18.75 4.45 10.44
CA PHE A 72 -17.66 4.41 9.47
C PHE A 72 -17.59 3.06 8.74
N SER A 73 -17.73 1.95 9.47
CA SER A 73 -17.83 0.61 8.88
C SER A 73 -19.02 0.49 7.92
N THR A 74 -20.18 0.97 8.36
CA THR A 74 -21.40 1.02 7.54
C THR A 74 -21.17 1.80 6.24
N MET A 75 -20.52 2.96 6.29
CA MET A 75 -20.19 3.75 5.11
C MET A 75 -19.25 3.02 4.13
N ILE A 76 -18.31 2.21 4.62
CA ILE A 76 -17.46 1.37 3.75
C ILE A 76 -18.33 0.33 3.03
N HIS A 77 -19.23 -0.34 3.76
CA HIS A 77 -20.17 -1.30 3.20
C HIS A 77 -21.15 -0.67 2.21
N LEU A 78 -21.69 0.52 2.48
CA LEU A 78 -22.55 1.24 1.53
C LEU A 78 -21.79 1.62 0.25
N THR A 79 -20.52 2.01 0.36
CA THR A 79 -19.71 2.46 -0.79
C THR A 79 -19.29 1.32 -1.71
N ARG A 80 -19.04 0.12 -1.16
CA ARG A 80 -18.51 -1.03 -1.91
C ARG A 80 -19.48 -2.21 -2.05
N GLY A 81 -20.51 -2.27 -1.22
CA GLY A 81 -21.38 -3.42 -1.04
C GLY A 81 -22.37 -3.69 -2.15
N LYS A 82 -22.37 -2.90 -3.25
CA LYS A 82 -23.30 -3.03 -4.38
C LYS A 82 -24.75 -3.24 -3.92
N LEU A 83 -25.17 -2.48 -2.92
CA LEU A 83 -26.53 -2.57 -2.40
C LEU A 83 -27.50 -2.04 -3.45
N ASP A 84 -28.48 -2.86 -3.80
CA ASP A 84 -29.61 -2.44 -4.63
C ASP A 84 -30.60 -1.69 -3.74
N LEU A 85 -30.39 -0.38 -3.63
CA LEU A 85 -31.28 0.49 -2.88
C LEU A 85 -32.45 0.86 -3.79
N ALA A 86 -33.52 0.07 -3.75
CA ALA A 86 -34.78 0.46 -4.34
C ALA A 86 -35.26 1.75 -3.65
N THR A 87 -35.14 2.89 -4.33
CA THR A 87 -35.72 4.15 -3.86
C THR A 87 -37.24 4.00 -3.88
N VAL A 88 -37.85 3.82 -2.71
CA VAL A 88 -39.28 4.02 -2.57
C VAL A 88 -39.51 5.52 -2.76
N THR A 89 -39.89 5.91 -3.97
CA THR A 89 -40.42 7.24 -4.24
C THR A 89 -41.78 7.33 -3.55
N ILE A 90 -41.84 8.09 -2.45
CA ILE A 90 -43.09 8.51 -1.80
C ILE A 90 -43.54 9.82 -2.44
#